data_AF-A0A7J6C1B7-F1
#
_entry.id   AF-A0A7J6C1B7-F1
#
_cell.length_a   1.000
_cell.length_b   1.000
_cell.length_c   1.000
_cell.angle_alpha   90.00
_cell.angle_beta   90.00
_cell.angle_gamma   90.00
#
_symmetry.space_group_name_H-M   'P 1'
#
loop_
_entity.id
_entity.type
_entity.pdbx_description
1 polymer ?
#
loop_
_entity_poly.entity_id
_entity_poly.type
_entity_poly.pdbx_seq_one_letter_code
_entity_poly.pdbx_strand_id
1 'polypeptide(L)'
;MFGGFLQMLKKRKELIPLIGFVGCAALGATATSIYFLLTKPDVILNKTRNPEPWETLDPSKPQKLMTINQQWKPVEELELVKKLTK
;
A
#
# COMPACT_ATOMS: atom_id res chain seq x y z
N MET A 1 -14.26 -11.15 -27.86
CA MET A 1 -14.69 -10.29 -26.73
C MET A 1 -14.18 -8.85 -26.81
N PHE A 2 -12.89 -8.57 -27.05
CA PHE A 2 -12.37 -7.18 -27.07
C PHE A 2 -12.87 -6.28 -28.22
N GLY A 3 -13.13 -6.84 -29.41
CA GLY A 3 -13.53 -6.05 -30.59
C GLY A 3 -14.85 -5.27 -30.42
N GLY A 4 -15.85 -5.86 -29.75
CA GLY A 4 -17.14 -5.22 -29.50
C GLY A 4 -17.04 -4.04 -28.53
N PHE A 5 -16.20 -4.16 -27.50
CA PHE A 5 -15.95 -3.10 -26.53
C PHE A 5 -15.24 -1.90 -27.17
N LEU A 6 -14.21 -2.15 -28.00
CA LEU A 6 -13.52 -1.09 -28.73
C LEU A 6 -14.44 -0.40 -29.75
N GLN A 7 -15.33 -1.15 -30.39
CA GLN A 7 -16.33 -0.58 -31.31
C GLN A 7 -17.35 0.31 -30.56
N MET A 8 -17.78 -0.09 -29.37
CA MET A 8 -18.65 0.71 -28.51
C MET A 8 -17.98 2.03 -28.09
N LEU A 9 -16.72 1.99 -27.66
CA LEU A 9 -15.95 3.19 -27.30
C LEU A 9 -15.75 4.15 -28.49
N LYS A 10 -15.51 3.61 -29.70
CA LYS A 10 -15.43 4.43 -30.92
C LYS A 10 -16.76 5.10 -31.27
N LYS A 11 -17.89 4.41 -31.06
CA LYS A 11 -19.24 4.95 -31.31
C LYS A 11 -19.70 5.94 -30.24
N ARG A 12 -19.28 5.78 -28.99
CA ARG A 12 -19.64 6.68 -27.86
C ARG A 12 -18.40 7.19 -27.15
N LYS A 13 -17.83 8.29 -27.69
CA LYS A 13 -16.56 8.86 -27.20
C LYS A 13 -16.65 9.45 -25.79
N GLU A 14 -17.83 9.87 -25.36
CA GLU A 14 -18.09 10.39 -24.02
C GLU A 14 -17.79 9.37 -22.90
N LEU A 15 -17.87 8.06 -23.21
CA LEU A 15 -17.59 7.00 -22.25
C LEU A 15 -16.09 6.76 -22.02
N ILE A 16 -15.23 7.23 -22.91
CA ILE A 16 -13.77 7.05 -22.82
C ILE A 16 -13.21 7.66 -21.52
N PRO A 17 -13.46 8.96 -21.20
CA PRO A 17 -12.97 9.52 -19.95
C PRO A 17 -13.59 8.84 -18.72
N LEU A 18 -14.88 8.50 -18.75
CA LEU A 18 -15.57 7.83 -17.64
C LEU A 18 -14.92 6.47 -17.31
N ILE A 19 -14.75 5.63 -18.34
CA ILE A 19 -14.11 4.31 -18.19
C ILE A 19 -12.65 4.46 -17.82
N GLY A 20 -11.97 5.49 -18.33
CA GLY A 20 -10.60 5.83 -17.94
C GLY A 20 -10.48 6.07 -16.43
N PHE A 21 -11.30 6.95 -15.86
CA PHE A 21 -11.27 7.23 -14.42
C PHE A 21 -11.62 6.01 -13.57
N VAL A 22 -12.69 5.29 -13.93
CA VAL A 22 -13.09 4.07 -13.19
C VAL A 22 -12.02 2.99 -13.29
N GLY A 23 -11.44 2.79 -14.47
CA GLY A 23 -10.35 1.85 -14.70
C GLY A 23 -9.11 2.20 -13.89
N CYS A 24 -8.69 3.47 -13.91
CA CYS A 24 -7.59 3.97 -13.10
C CYS A 24 -7.85 3.77 -11.60
N ALA A 25 -9.07 4.04 -11.13
CA ALA A 25 -9.45 3.83 -9.73
C ALA A 25 -9.39 2.34 -9.34
N ALA A 26 -9.96 1.45 -10.16
CA ALA A 26 -9.94 0.01 -9.90
C ALA A 26 -8.52 -0.56 -9.89
N LEU A 27 -7.70 -0.18 -10.87
CA LEU A 27 -6.29 -0.58 -10.94
C LEU A 27 -5.50 -0.03 -9.75
N GLY A 28 -5.69 1.24 -9.41
CA GLY A 28 -5.07 1.88 -8.25
C GLY A 28 -5.41 1.15 -6.95
N ALA A 29 -6.69 0.92 -6.70
CA ALA A 29 -7.16 0.22 -5.49
C ALA A 29 -6.61 -1.21 -5.39
N THR A 30 -6.56 -1.92 -6.52
CA THR A 30 -6.02 -3.29 -6.58
C THR A 30 -4.52 -3.27 -6.29
N ALA A 31 -3.77 -2.37 -6.93
CA ALA A 31 -2.33 -2.24 -6.74
C ALA A 31 -1.99 -1.85 -5.29
N THR A 32 -2.72 -0.90 -4.70
CA THR A 32 -2.49 -0.49 -3.29
C THR A 32 -2.81 -1.61 -2.32
N SER A 33 -3.86 -2.39 -2.58
CA SER A 33 -4.23 -3.54 -1.74
C SER A 33 -3.13 -4.60 -1.75
N ILE A 34 -2.59 -4.92 -2.93
CA ILE A 34 -1.47 -5.86 -3.07
C ILE A 34 -0.22 -5.30 -2.37
N TYR A 35 0.10 -4.02 -2.57
CA TYR A 35 1.23 -3.37 -1.91
C TYR A 35 1.11 -3.45 -0.38
N PHE A 36 -0.06 -3.15 0.19
CA PHE A 36 -0.28 -3.23 1.63
C PHE A 36 -0.16 -4.64 2.17
N LEU A 37 -0.77 -5.62 1.49
CA LEU A 37 -0.72 -7.01 1.91
C LEU A 37 0.72 -7.57 1.96
N LEU A 38 1.59 -7.12 1.06
CA LEU A 38 2.96 -7.63 0.95
C LEU A 38 4.01 -6.85 1.74
N THR A 39 3.80 -5.54 1.94
CA THR A 39 4.86 -4.66 2.49
C THR A 39 4.52 -4.03 3.81
N LYS A 40 3.24 -3.95 4.18
CA LYS A 40 2.83 -3.22 5.40
C LYS A 40 2.70 -4.17 6.59
N PRO A 41 3.30 -3.81 7.73
CA PRO A 41 3.20 -4.58 8.96
C PRO A 41 1.80 -4.50 9.58
N ASP A 42 0.99 -3.51 9.22
CA ASP A 42 -0.39 -3.36 9.72
C ASP A 42 -1.30 -4.52 9.29
N VAL A 43 -0.94 -5.23 8.21
CA VAL A 43 -1.68 -6.39 7.70
C VAL A 43 -1.06 -7.67 8.26
N ILE A 44 -1.68 -8.24 9.28
CA ILE A 44 -1.20 -9.46 9.93
C ILE A 44 -1.75 -10.69 9.20
N LEU A 45 -0.89 -11.38 8.44
CA LEU A 45 -1.25 -12.66 7.80
C LEU A 45 -0.97 -13.88 8.69
N ASN A 46 0.01 -13.79 9.59
CA ASN A 46 0.42 -14.90 10.46
C ASN A 46 0.48 -14.47 11.93
N LYS A 47 -0.70 -14.38 12.56
CA LYS A 47 -0.82 -13.97 13.96
C LYS A 47 -0.19 -14.97 14.94
N THR A 48 -0.12 -16.25 14.59
CA THR A 48 0.37 -17.31 15.48
C THR A 48 1.89 -17.27 15.66
N ARG A 49 2.65 -17.07 14.58
CA ARG A 49 4.12 -17.03 14.65
C ARG A 49 4.69 -15.63 14.81
N ASN A 50 3.97 -14.59 14.37
CA ASN A 50 4.40 -13.21 14.48
C ASN A 50 3.19 -12.31 14.80
N PRO A 51 2.77 -12.24 16.07
CA PRO A 51 1.61 -11.45 16.47
C PRO A 51 1.84 -9.94 16.33
N GLU A 52 3.10 -9.47 16.35
CA GLU A 52 3.48 -8.05 16.39
C GLU A 52 4.51 -7.71 15.29
N PRO A 53 4.13 -7.77 14.01
CA PRO A 53 5.06 -7.54 12.89
C PRO A 53 5.70 -6.15 12.88
N TRP A 54 5.04 -5.12 13.44
CA TRP A 54 5.60 -3.77 13.54
C TRP A 54 6.82 -3.67 14.46
N GLU A 55 7.02 -4.62 15.38
CA GLU A 55 8.18 -4.64 16.28
C GLU A 55 9.51 -4.94 15.56
N THR A 56 9.45 -5.43 14.32
CA THR A 56 10.63 -5.84 13.53
C THR A 56 11.05 -4.81 12.47
N LEU A 57 10.38 -3.67 12.44
CA LEU A 57 10.65 -2.62 11.45
C LEU A 57 11.94 -1.86 11.77
N ASP A 58 12.64 -1.47 10.72
CA ASP A 58 13.82 -0.59 10.81
C ASP A 58 13.36 0.88 10.83
N PRO A 59 13.54 1.60 11.95
CA PRO A 59 13.11 2.99 12.10
C PRO A 59 13.93 3.97 11.26
N SER A 60 15.08 3.54 10.72
CA SER A 60 15.95 4.37 9.88
C SER A 60 15.50 4.39 8.41
N LYS A 61 14.55 3.52 8.04
CA LYS A 61 14.09 3.38 6.66
C LYS A 61 12.74 4.06 6.45
N PRO A 62 12.52 4.64 5.26
CA PRO A 62 11.24 5.23 4.92
C PRO A 62 10.15 4.17 4.81
N GLN A 63 9.10 4.32 5.62
CA GLN A 63 8.02 3.34 5.65
C GLN A 63 6.85 3.68 4.72
N LYS A 64 6.76 4.91 4.20
CA LYS A 64 5.67 5.35 3.31
C LYS A 64 6.04 5.13 1.84
N LEU A 65 5.03 4.93 0.98
CA LEU A 65 5.23 4.79 -0.46
C LEU A 65 5.90 6.04 -1.07
N MET A 66 5.58 7.22 -0.53
CA MET A 66 6.23 8.48 -0.86
C MET A 66 6.58 9.21 0.43
N THR A 67 7.78 9.77 0.48
CA THR A 67 8.26 10.60 1.60
C THR A 67 8.71 11.93 1.05
N ILE A 68 8.32 13.02 1.73
CA ILE A 68 8.71 14.38 1.38
C ILE A 68 9.27 15.00 2.66
N ASN A 69 10.56 15.35 2.65
CA ASN A 69 11.26 15.98 3.77
C ASN A 69 11.11 15.27 5.13
N GLN A 70 10.88 13.95 5.15
CA GLN A 70 10.76 13.16 6.37
C GLN A 70 12.12 12.60 6.77
N GLN A 71 12.48 12.81 8.03
CA GLN A 71 13.65 12.22 8.67
C GLN A 71 13.24 10.94 9.40
N TRP A 72 13.96 9.86 9.15
CA TRP A 72 13.71 8.55 9.75
C TRP A 72 14.83 8.27 10.74
N LYS A 73 14.47 8.27 12.02
CA LYS A 73 15.40 8.05 13.13
C LYS A 73 14.73 7.20 14.21
N PRO A 74 15.48 6.32 14.89
CA PRO A 74 14.97 5.60 16.05
C PRO A 74 14.56 6.58 17.15
N VAL A 75 13.53 6.18 17.90
CA VAL A 75 13.08 6.90 19.09
C VAL A 75 13.76 6.25 20.29
N GLU A 76 14.66 6.97 20.95
CA GLU A 76 15.52 6.43 22.02
C GLU A 76 14.70 5.91 23.20
N GLU A 77 13.62 6.61 23.55
CA GLU A 77 12.72 6.23 24.64
C GLU A 77 12.03 4.89 24.34
N LEU A 78 11.64 4.67 23.07
CA LEU A 78 11.00 3.43 22.65
C LEU A 78 12.00 2.26 22.71
N GLU A 79 13.25 2.48 22.31
CA GLU A 79 14.30 1.47 22.45
C GLU A 79 14.60 1.14 23.91
N LEU A 80 14.61 2.16 24.78
CA LEU A 80 14.81 1.96 26.22
C LEU A 80 13.68 1.12 26.82
N VAL A 81 12.41 1.45 26.54
CA VAL A 81 11.26 0.68 27.02
C VAL A 81 11.29 -0.75 26.49
N LYS A 82 11.68 -0.94 25.22
CA LYS A 82 11.83 -2.27 24.62
C LYS A 82 12.91 -3.11 25.31
N LYS A 83 14.03 -2.49 25.70
CA LYS A 83 15.11 -3.15 26.48
C LYS A 83 14.67 -3.50 27.91
N LEU A 84 13.76 -2.74 28.51
CA LEU A 84 13.27 -2.99 29.86
C LEU A 84 12.17 -4.07 29.91
N THR A 85 11.41 -4.19 28.83
CA THR A 85 10.22 -5.07 28.78
C THR A 85 10.53 -6.47 28.25
N LYS A 86 11.63 -6.64 27.50
CA LYS A 86 11.98 -7.86 26.78
C LYS A 86 13.18 -8.57 27.41
#